data_AF-A0A5K0WQF1-F1
#
_entry.id   AF-A0A5K0WQF1-F1
#
_cell.length_a   1.000
_cell.length_b   1.000
_cell.length_c   1.000
_cell.angle_alpha   90.00
_cell.angle_beta   90.00
_cell.angle_gamma   90.00
#
_symmetry.space_group_name_H-M   'P 1'
#
loop_
_entity.id
_entity.type
_entity.pdbx_description
1 polymer ?
#
loop_
_entity_poly.entity_id
_entity_poly.type
_entity_poly.pdbx_seq_one_letter_code
_entity_poly.pdbx_strand_id
1 'polypeptide(L)' 'NTVIPDKESPNFRTMLGHMDSRTDLGDHYYKGSGDSMSQASLSIMAAKIAYENAAFIRNVVSEQWK' A
#
# COMPACT_ATOMS: atom_id res chain seq x y z
N ASN A 1 -1.55 29.78 -11.58
CA ASN A 1 -0.57 28.70 -11.82
C ASN A 1 -1.13 27.43 -11.19
N THR A 2 -1.65 26.50 -11.99
CA THR A 2 -2.32 25.30 -11.48
C THR A 2 -1.36 24.13 -11.58
N VAL A 3 -0.97 23.56 -10.44
CA VAL A 3 -0.11 22.37 -10.38
C VAL A 3 -1.00 21.15 -10.51
N ILE A 4 -0.88 20.41 -11.62
CA ILE A 4 -1.55 19.12 -11.78
C ILE A 4 -0.58 18.04 -11.28
N PRO A 5 -0.97 17.21 -10.29
CA PRO A 5 -0.10 16.17 -9.77
C PRO A 5 0.15 15.08 -10.83
N ASP A 6 1.41 14.67 -10.93
CA ASP A 6 1.85 13.59 -11.80
C ASP A 6 1.34 12.25 -11.30
N LYS A 7 0.55 11.56 -12.14
CA LYS A 7 -0.08 10.28 -11.81
C LYS A 7 0.90 9.11 -11.77
N GLU A 8 2.08 9.26 -12.37
CA GLU A 8 3.12 8.22 -12.38
C GLU A 8 4.10 8.36 -11.20
N SER A 9 3.98 9.42 -10.42
CA SER A 9 4.82 9.63 -9.25
C SER A 9 4.57 8.55 -8.18
N PRO A 10 5.63 8.00 -7.55
CA PRO A 10 5.48 7.10 -6.42
C PRO A 10 4.82 7.76 -5.19
N ASN A 11 4.75 9.10 -5.16
CA ASN A 11 4.05 9.86 -4.12
C ASN A 11 2.60 10.20 -4.48
N PHE A 12 2.17 9.89 -5.70
CA PHE A 12 0.79 10.09 -6.10
C PHE A 12 -0.11 9.08 -5.40
N ARG A 13 -1.09 9.57 -4.66
CA ARG A 13 -2.14 8.76 -4.03
C ARG A 13 -3.49 9.20 -4.54
N THR A 14 -4.37 8.23 -4.79
CA THR A 14 -5.77 8.51 -5.07
C THR A 14 -6.49 8.97 -3.80
N MET A 15 -7.75 9.39 -3.94
CA MET A 15 -8.62 9.70 -2.80
C MET A 15 -8.71 8.52 -1.82
N LEU A 16 -8.67 7.28 -2.30
CA LEU A 16 -8.72 6.06 -1.47
C LEU A 16 -7.43 5.90 -0.65
N GLY A 17 -6.26 6.10 -1.26
CA GLY A 17 -4.97 6.10 -0.56
C GLY A 17 -4.83 7.24 0.46
N HIS A 18 -5.60 8.32 0.34
CA HIS A 18 -5.70 9.35 1.38
C HIS A 18 -6.69 9.01 2.49
N MET A 19 -7.76 8.28 2.20
CA MET A 19 -8.75 7.85 3.20
C MET A 19 -8.15 6.85 4.19
N ASP A 20 -7.30 5.95 3.69
CA ASP A 20 -6.54 5.04 4.54
C ASP A 20 -5.07 5.05 4.12
N SER A 21 -4.27 5.84 4.85
CA SER A 21 -2.85 6.06 4.60
C SER A 21 -1.95 4.93 5.09
N ARG A 22 -2.48 3.93 5.79
CA ARG A 22 -1.70 2.81 6.32
C ARG A 22 -1.20 1.95 5.16
N THR A 23 0.11 1.85 5.04
CA THR A 23 0.79 0.98 4.08
C THR A 23 1.70 -0.02 4.79
N ASP A 24 1.93 0.13 6.08
CA ASP A 24 2.80 -0.73 6.86
C ASP A 24 2.09 -2.04 7.22
N LEU A 25 2.80 -3.15 7.02
CA LEU A 25 2.40 -4.50 7.37
C LEU A 25 3.14 -5.00 8.62
N GLY A 26 3.69 -4.11 9.44
CA GLY A 26 4.55 -4.45 10.59
C GLY A 26 3.96 -5.49 11.55
N ASP A 27 4.75 -5.92 12.54
CA ASP A 27 4.53 -7.09 13.42
C ASP A 27 3.11 -7.29 13.99
N HIS A 28 2.31 -6.22 14.07
CA HIS A 28 0.92 -6.29 14.51
C HIS A 28 -0.02 -6.93 13.46
N TYR A 29 0.24 -6.75 12.17
CA TYR A 29 -0.60 -7.22 11.06
C TYR A 29 -0.01 -8.43 10.33
N TYR A 30 1.32 -8.56 10.32
CA TYR A 30 1.99 -9.70 9.71
C TYR A 30 2.93 -10.35 10.72
N LYS A 31 2.62 -11.60 11.08
CA LYS A 31 3.40 -12.43 12.00
C LYS A 31 4.12 -13.58 11.27
N GLY A 32 4.16 -13.53 9.94
CA GLY A 32 4.75 -14.55 9.08
C GLY A 32 3.73 -15.45 8.38
N SER A 33 4.22 -16.19 7.38
CA SER A 33 3.41 -17.04 6.50
C SER A 33 2.70 -18.22 7.18
N GLY A 34 3.12 -18.57 8.40
CA GLY A 34 2.53 -19.65 9.20
C GLY A 34 1.24 -19.26 9.93
N ASP A 35 0.90 -17.98 9.98
CA ASP A 35 -0.31 -17.48 10.64
C ASP A 35 -1.40 -17.14 9.62
N SER A 36 -2.62 -17.65 9.86
CA SER A 36 -3.75 -17.47 8.93
C SER A 36 -4.26 -16.03 8.89
N MET A 37 -4.17 -15.29 10.00
CA MET A 37 -4.50 -13.87 10.01
C MET A 37 -3.49 -13.04 9.21
N SER A 38 -2.22 -13.42 9.22
CA SER A 38 -1.17 -12.72 8.47
C SER A 38 -1.42 -12.76 6.96
N GLN A 39 -1.88 -13.89 6.41
CA GLN A 39 -2.27 -13.99 5.00
C GLN A 39 -3.51 -13.15 4.67
N ALA A 40 -4.49 -13.11 5.58
CA ALA A 40 -5.68 -12.29 5.43
C ALA A 40 -5.33 -10.78 5.44
N SER A 41 -4.49 -10.35 6.39
CA SER A 41 -4.03 -8.97 6.50
C SER A 41 -3.23 -8.53 5.25
N LEU A 42 -2.34 -9.39 4.75
CA LEU A 42 -1.63 -9.15 3.49
C LEU A 42 -2.60 -8.99 2.31
N SER A 43 -3.59 -9.89 2.19
CA SER A 43 -4.56 -9.87 1.10
C SER A 43 -5.43 -8.61 1.12
N ILE A 44 -5.90 -8.19 2.31
CA ILE A 44 -6.67 -6.96 2.49
C ILE A 44 -5.84 -5.73 2.06
N MET A 45 -4.59 -5.67 2.50
CA MET A 45 -3.70 -4.55 2.16
C MET A 45 -3.34 -4.54 0.66
N ALA A 46 -3.14 -5.70 0.05
CA ALA A 46 -2.92 -5.84 -1.39
C ALA A 46 -4.13 -5.37 -2.21
N ALA A 47 -5.34 -5.81 -1.84
CA ALA A 47 -6.58 -5.41 -2.51
C ALA A 47 -6.82 -3.89 -2.41
N LYS A 48 -6.47 -3.29 -1.27
CA LYS A 48 -6.57 -1.85 -1.07
C LYS A 48 -5.60 -1.07 -1.99
N ILE A 49 -4.32 -1.43 -2.02
CA ILE A 49 -3.33 -0.70 -2.82
C ILE A 49 -3.44 -0.98 -4.32
N ALA A 50 -4.17 -2.01 -4.74
CA ALA A 50 -4.35 -2.36 -6.16
C ALA A 50 -5.01 -1.25 -7.01
N TYR A 51 -5.69 -0.29 -6.37
CA TYR A 51 -6.28 0.88 -7.03
C TYR A 51 -5.31 2.06 -7.19
N GLU A 52 -4.12 1.98 -6.59
CA GLU A 52 -3.09 3.01 -6.67
C GLU A 52 -2.19 2.81 -7.90
N ASN A 53 -1.37 3.81 -8.20
CA ASN A 53 -0.49 3.75 -9.36
C ASN A 53 0.63 2.70 -9.18
N ALA A 54 1.17 2.19 -10.29
CA ALA A 54 2.17 1.12 -10.27
C ALA A 54 3.46 1.50 -9.53
N ALA A 55 3.90 2.76 -9.60
CA ALA A 55 5.09 3.23 -8.88
C ALA A 55 4.85 3.24 -7.36
N PHE A 56 3.67 3.66 -6.91
CA PHE A 56 3.26 3.60 -5.51
C PHE A 56 3.21 2.16 -4.99
N ILE A 57 2.56 1.25 -5.73
CA ILE A 57 2.45 -0.17 -5.34
C ILE A 57 3.85 -0.78 -5.20
N ARG A 58 4.74 -0.55 -6.17
CA ARG A 58 6.12 -1.06 -6.11
C ARG A 58 6.88 -0.56 -4.88
N ASN A 59 6.79 0.74 -4.61
CA ASN A 59 7.46 1.35 -3.45
C ASN A 59 6.96 0.77 -2.12
N VAL A 60 5.64 0.56 -1.99
CA VAL A 60 5.07 -0.04 -0.77
C VAL A 60 5.53 -1.48 -0.59
N VAL A 61 5.45 -2.30 -1.64
CA VAL A 61 5.80 -3.72 -1.56
C VAL A 61 7.30 -3.94 -1.33
N SER A 62 8.19 -3.13 -1.93
CA SER A 62 9.64 -3.31 -1.79
C SER A 62 10.21 -2.68 -0.51
N GLU A 63 9.72 -1.51 -0.11
CA GLU A 63 10.33 -0.74 0.99
C GLU A 63 9.61 -0.92 2.33
N GLN A 64 8.29 -1.13 2.31
CA GLN A 64 7.46 -1.11 3.53
C GLN A 64 7.06 -2.51 4.00
N TRP A 65 6.81 -3.45 3.11
CA TRP A 65 6.43 -4.83 3.48
C TRP A 65 7.69 -5.70 3.60
N LYS A 66 8.31 -5.69 4.77
CA LYS A 66 9.49 -6.50 5.10
C LYS A 66 9.16 -7.60 6.11
#